data_AF-A0A534N926-F1
#
_entry.id   AF-A0A534N926-F1
#
_cell.length_a   1.000
_cell.length_b   1.000
_cell.length_c   1.000
_cell.angle_alpha   90.00
_cell.angle_beta   90.00
_cell.angle_gamma   90.00
#
_symmetry.space_group_name_H-M   'P 1'
#
loop_
_entity.id
_entity.type
_entity.pdbx_description
1 polymer ?
#
loop_
_entity_poly.entity_id
_entity_poly.type
_entity_poly.pdbx_seq_one_letter_code
_entity_poly.pdbx_strand_id
1 'polypeptide(L)'
;MIRLQIVERAGANLFRTLIHAMRSGDLRTFVIAKRGKRVTHRNPGYSGWISWSDSRGVISCEILSPRTPGNEWRLLSALIGRLADKFAESVHTISIQFPDAQAPKRRLRRPRSR
;
A
#
# COMPACT_ATOMS: atom_id res chain seq x y z
N MET A 1 9.14 6.02 2.91
CA MET A 1 8.03 5.82 1.95
C MET A 1 7.99 4.34 1.54
N ILE A 2 6.80 3.78 1.25
CA ILE A 2 6.66 2.41 0.71
C ILE A 2 6.06 2.50 -0.70
N ARG A 3 6.67 1.81 -1.67
CA ARG A 3 6.12 1.65 -3.02
C ARG A 3 5.53 0.27 -3.18
N LEU A 4 4.42 0.21 -3.91
CA LEU A 4 3.64 -1.00 -4.13
C LEU A 4 3.22 -1.03 -5.60
N GLN A 5 3.38 -2.17 -6.25
CA GLN A 5 2.83 -2.43 -7.58
C GLN A 5 1.93 -3.66 -7.50
N ILE A 6 0.70 -3.52 -7.96
CA ILE A 6 -0.27 -4.61 -8.02
C ILE A 6 -0.54 -4.87 -9.50
N VAL A 7 -0.25 -6.08 -9.95
CA VAL A 7 -0.60 -6.55 -11.30
C VAL A 7 -1.93 -7.27 -11.18
N GLU A 8 -2.92 -6.82 -11.93
CA GLU A 8 -4.23 -7.48 -11.99
C GLU A 8 -4.20 -8.69 -12.91
N ARG A 9 -5.06 -9.68 -12.67
CA ARG A 9 -5.30 -10.75 -13.64
C ARG A 9 -5.99 -10.17 -14.88
N ALA A 10 -5.69 -10.74 -16.06
CA ALA A 10 -6.26 -10.26 -17.31
C ALA A 10 -7.79 -10.18 -17.25
N GLY A 11 -8.35 -9.01 -17.59
CA GLY A 11 -9.80 -8.76 -17.57
C GLY A 11 -10.42 -8.48 -16.20
N ALA A 12 -9.65 -8.52 -15.11
CA ALA A 12 -10.18 -8.32 -13.76
C ALA A 12 -10.66 -6.89 -13.47
N ASN A 13 -10.13 -5.88 -14.20
CA ASN A 13 -10.46 -4.46 -14.01
C ASN A 13 -10.36 -4.02 -12.54
N LEU A 14 -9.39 -4.56 -11.80
CA LEU A 14 -9.22 -4.43 -10.36
C LEU A 14 -9.19 -2.98 -9.93
N PHE A 15 -8.50 -2.10 -10.66
CA PHE A 15 -8.45 -0.67 -10.30
C PHE A 15 -9.84 -0.03 -10.24
N ARG A 16 -10.65 -0.25 -11.28
CA ARG A 16 -12.02 0.29 -11.34
C ARG A 16 -12.88 -0.32 -10.24
N THR A 17 -12.74 -1.62 -10.00
CA THR A 17 -13.45 -2.35 -8.95
C THR A 17 -13.09 -1.81 -7.55
N LEU A 18 -11.82 -1.55 -7.26
CA LEU A 18 -11.39 -0.96 -5.99
C LEU A 18 -11.95 0.46 -5.81
N ILE A 19 -11.92 1.27 -6.87
CA ILE A 19 -12.49 2.63 -6.84
C ILE A 19 -13.99 2.57 -6.56
N HIS A 20 -14.71 1.67 -7.23
CA HIS A 20 -16.14 1.47 -7.03
C HIS A 20 -16.44 0.98 -5.61
N ALA A 21 -15.72 -0.04 -5.12
CA ALA A 21 -15.88 -0.60 -3.79
C ALA A 21 -15.64 0.42 -2.66
N MET A 22 -14.72 1.37 -2.85
CA MET A 22 -14.52 2.47 -1.89
C MET A 22 -15.67 3.50 -1.93
N ARG A 23 -16.30 3.70 -3.09
CA ARG A 23 -17.45 4.61 -3.26
C ARG A 23 -18.76 3.98 -2.78
N SER A 24 -18.99 2.71 -3.06
CA SER A 24 -20.17 1.94 -2.62
C SER A 24 -20.15 1.68 -1.12
N GLY A 25 -18.97 1.71 -0.50
CA GLY A 25 -18.79 1.36 0.91
C GLY A 25 -18.60 -0.14 1.13
N ASP A 26 -18.12 -0.89 0.14
CA ASP A 26 -17.64 -2.26 0.33
C ASP A 26 -16.22 -2.30 0.91
N LEU A 27 -15.43 -1.26 0.65
CA LEU A 27 -14.15 -0.95 1.29
C LEU A 27 -14.32 0.18 2.31
N ARG A 28 -15.20 0.00 3.31
CA ARG A 28 -15.58 1.03 4.31
C ARG A 28 -14.40 1.65 5.04
N THR A 29 -13.27 0.95 5.16
CA THR A 29 -12.09 1.43 5.88
C THR A 29 -11.30 2.47 5.10
N PHE A 30 -11.50 2.55 3.79
CA PHE A 30 -10.77 3.47 2.91
C PHE A 30 -11.70 4.55 2.35
N VAL A 31 -11.13 5.72 2.11
CA VAL A 31 -11.82 6.88 1.52
C VAL A 31 -10.98 7.40 0.38
N ILE A 32 -11.64 7.64 -0.75
CA ILE A 32 -11.03 8.27 -1.91
C ILE A 32 -11.11 9.78 -1.77
N ALA A 33 -9.97 10.43 -1.92
CA ALA A 33 -9.84 11.87 -2.00
C ALA A 33 -9.21 12.29 -3.34
N LYS A 34 -9.18 13.61 -3.59
CA LYS A 34 -8.54 14.21 -4.78
C LYS A 34 -8.91 13.52 -6.09
N ARG A 35 -10.22 13.40 -6.36
CA ARG A 35 -10.78 12.84 -7.62
C ARG A 35 -10.32 11.41 -7.93
N GLY A 36 -10.07 10.56 -6.93
CA GLY A 36 -9.62 9.18 -7.20
C GLY A 36 -8.13 8.96 -7.05
N LYS A 37 -7.31 10.01 -6.95
CA LYS A 37 -5.84 9.88 -6.99
C LYS A 37 -5.21 9.59 -5.63
N ARG A 38 -5.96 9.81 -4.53
CA ARG A 38 -5.50 9.53 -3.18
C ARG A 38 -6.50 8.69 -2.43
N VAL A 39 -5.99 7.77 -1.62
CA VAL A 39 -6.76 6.96 -0.69
C VAL A 39 -6.24 7.22 0.72
N THR A 40 -7.15 7.47 1.64
CA THR A 40 -6.85 7.59 3.07
C THR A 40 -7.63 6.53 3.83
N HIS A 41 -7.19 6.22 5.04
CA HIS A 41 -7.93 5.33 5.93
C HIS A 41 -8.89 6.16 6.81
N ARG A 42 -10.10 5.64 7.11
CA ARG A 42 -11.10 6.36 7.90
C ARG A 42 -10.69 6.57 9.36
N ASN A 43 -9.98 5.61 9.94
CA ASN A 43 -9.51 5.73 11.32
C ASN A 43 -8.39 6.79 11.39
N PRO A 44 -8.56 7.87 12.20
CA PRO A 44 -7.56 8.94 12.35
C PRO A 44 -6.19 8.45 12.82
N GLY A 45 -6.13 7.32 13.52
CA GLY A 45 -4.87 6.70 13.96
C GLY A 45 -4.00 6.17 12.82
N TYR A 46 -4.53 6.12 11.59
CA TYR A 46 -3.81 5.78 10.36
C TYR A 46 -3.53 7.07 9.59
N SER A 47 -2.63 7.88 10.12
CA SER A 47 -2.18 9.10 9.43
C SER A 47 -1.40 8.73 8.17
N GLY A 48 -1.61 9.47 7.09
CA GLY A 48 -0.96 9.25 5.79
C GLY A 48 -1.96 9.07 4.66
N TRP A 49 -1.45 8.79 3.47
CA TRP A 49 -2.25 8.49 2.29
C TRP A 49 -1.51 7.55 1.35
N ILE A 50 -2.30 6.88 0.53
CA ILE A 50 -1.85 6.07 -0.60
C ILE A 50 -2.15 6.90 -1.85
N SER A 51 -1.12 7.27 -2.59
CA SER A 51 -1.31 7.79 -3.95
C SER A 51 -1.29 6.60 -4.89
N TRP A 52 -2.21 6.53 -5.83
CA TRP A 52 -2.23 5.42 -6.77
C TRP A 52 -2.59 5.86 -8.19
N SER A 53 -2.17 5.05 -9.14
CA SER A 53 -2.44 5.22 -10.56
C SER A 53 -2.53 3.86 -11.21
N ASP A 54 -3.30 3.78 -12.28
CA ASP A 54 -3.43 2.59 -13.10
C ASP A 54 -2.80 2.84 -14.48
N SER A 55 -2.07 1.85 -14.97
CA SER A 55 -1.58 1.82 -16.34
C SER A 55 -1.51 0.37 -16.81
N ARG A 56 -2.31 0.04 -17.83
CA ARG A 56 -2.31 -1.27 -18.51
C ARG A 56 -2.41 -2.47 -17.54
N GLY A 57 -3.28 -2.36 -16.54
CA GLY A 57 -3.49 -3.44 -15.55
C GLY A 57 -2.43 -3.52 -14.45
N VAL A 58 -1.54 -2.52 -14.38
CA VAL A 58 -0.62 -2.35 -13.26
C VAL A 58 -1.03 -1.15 -12.44
N ILE A 59 -1.43 -1.41 -11.19
CA ILE A 59 -1.76 -0.39 -10.21
C ILE A 59 -0.48 -0.03 -9.45
N SER A 60 0.05 1.15 -9.73
CA SER A 60 1.21 1.71 -9.02
C SER A 60 0.74 2.54 -7.85
N CYS A 61 1.23 2.21 -6.66
CA CYS A 61 0.83 2.77 -5.37
C CYS A 61 2.05 3.31 -4.61
N GLU A 62 1.92 4.49 -4.01
CA GLU A 62 2.92 5.10 -3.13
C GLU A 62 2.28 5.43 -1.79
N ILE A 63 2.80 4.83 -0.71
CA ILE A 63 2.32 4.99 0.66
C ILE A 63 3.25 5.93 1.42
N LEU A 64 2.65 6.99 1.97
CA LEU A 64 3.34 8.08 2.65
C LEU A 64 2.67 8.39 3.99
N SER A 65 3.45 8.48 5.07
CA SER A 65 2.99 8.99 6.36
C SER A 65 4.00 9.98 6.97
N PRO A 66 4.07 11.22 6.45
CA PRO A 66 5.11 12.17 6.85
C PRO A 66 5.03 12.62 8.31
N ARG A 67 3.84 12.54 8.92
CA ARG A 67 3.62 13.00 10.32
C ARG A 67 3.83 11.89 11.35
N THR A 68 3.78 10.62 10.95
CA THR A 68 3.85 9.49 11.88
C THR A 68 4.60 8.34 11.21
N PRO A 69 5.94 8.35 11.26
CA PRO A 69 6.74 7.29 10.69
C PRO A 69 6.32 5.92 11.23
N GLY A 70 6.18 4.93 10.33
CA GLY A 70 5.72 3.58 10.68
C GLY A 70 4.25 3.34 10.37
N ASN A 71 3.42 4.39 10.29
CA ASN A 71 2.03 4.24 9.85
C ASN A 71 1.93 3.83 8.37
N GLU A 72 2.99 4.00 7.56
CA GLU A 72 3.04 3.44 6.21
C GLU A 72 2.85 1.92 6.22
N TRP A 73 3.47 1.22 7.18
CA TRP A 73 3.33 -0.24 7.33
C TRP A 73 1.91 -0.65 7.71
N ARG A 74 1.25 0.16 8.55
CA ARG A 74 -0.14 -0.09 8.94
C ARG A 74 -1.09 0.11 7.76
N LEU A 75 -0.89 1.17 6.98
CA LEU A 75 -1.65 1.42 5.75
C LEU A 75 -1.43 0.31 4.71
N LEU A 76 -0.17 -0.12 4.54
CA LEU A 76 0.18 -1.26 3.69
C LEU A 76 -0.54 -2.53 4.15
N SER A 77 -0.41 -2.89 5.43
CA SER A 77 -1.03 -4.09 5.99
C SER A 77 -2.55 -4.08 5.83
N ALA A 78 -3.19 -2.94 6.05
CA ALA A 78 -4.63 -2.79 5.87
C ALA A 78 -5.05 -2.96 4.40
N LEU A 79 -4.28 -2.40 3.45
CA LEU A 79 -4.56 -2.53 2.02
C LEU A 79 -4.41 -4.00 1.57
N ILE A 80 -3.29 -4.64 1.92
CA ILE A 80 -3.02 -6.03 1.57
C ILE A 80 -4.08 -6.95 2.19
N GLY A 81 -4.43 -6.74 3.46
CA GLY A 81 -5.48 -7.51 4.13
C GLY A 81 -6.82 -7.43 3.39
N ARG A 82 -7.19 -6.24 2.89
CA ARG A 82 -8.42 -6.08 2.10
C ARG A 82 -8.35 -6.70 0.71
N LEU A 83 -7.18 -6.66 0.06
CA LEU A 83 -6.97 -7.34 -1.21
C LEU A 83 -7.09 -8.85 -1.04
N ALA A 84 -6.47 -9.41 0.00
CA ALA A 84 -6.55 -10.83 0.30
C ALA A 84 -7.98 -11.29 0.67
N ASP A 85 -8.73 -10.48 1.41
CA ASP A 85 -10.09 -10.79 1.86
C ASP A 85 -11.12 -10.81 0.72
N LYS A 86 -11.08 -9.80 -0.18
CA LYS A 86 -12.16 -9.58 -1.15
C LYS A 86 -11.76 -9.69 -2.62
N PHE A 87 -10.47 -9.56 -2.93
CA PHE A 87 -9.99 -9.38 -4.30
C PHE A 87 -8.84 -10.32 -4.65
N ALA A 88 -8.62 -11.39 -3.88
CA ALA A 88 -7.51 -12.32 -4.07
C ALA A 88 -7.48 -12.90 -5.48
N GLU A 89 -8.65 -13.27 -6.03
CA GLU A 89 -8.76 -13.84 -7.37
C GLU A 89 -8.54 -12.83 -8.51
N SER A 90 -8.61 -11.53 -8.22
CA SER A 90 -8.38 -10.47 -9.20
C SER A 90 -6.92 -10.05 -9.28
N VAL A 91 -6.09 -10.48 -8.32
CA VAL A 91 -4.68 -10.13 -8.21
C VAL A 91 -3.83 -11.22 -8.85
N HIS A 92 -2.91 -10.82 -9.73
CA HIS A 92 -1.90 -11.70 -10.29
C HIS A 92 -0.61 -11.65 -9.48
N THR A 93 -0.12 -10.45 -9.15
CA THR A 93 1.13 -10.26 -8.42
C THR A 93 1.09 -8.98 -7.60
N ILE A 94 1.75 -9.00 -6.44
CA ILE A 94 1.99 -7.82 -5.63
C ILE A 94 3.48 -7.69 -5.39
N SER A 95 4.07 -6.56 -5.78
CA SER A 95 5.48 -6.22 -5.54
C SER A 95 5.56 -5.06 -4.55
N ILE A 96 6.35 -5.23 -3.48
CA ILE A 96 6.54 -4.21 -2.43
C ILE A 96 8.01 -3.78 -2.44
N GLN A 97 8.24 -2.46 -2.45
CA GLN A 97 9.55 -1.85 -2.53
C GLN A 97 9.74 -0.81 -1.42
N PHE A 98 10.93 -0.81 -0.82
CA PHE A 98 11.31 0.11 0.26
C PHE A 98 12.50 0.95 -0.20
N PRO A 99 12.28 2.02 -0.98
CA PRO A 99 13.37 2.80 -1.57
C PRO A 99 14.30 3.44 -0.52
N ASP A 100 13.77 3.73 0.66
CA ASP A 100 14.52 4.38 1.74
C ASP A 100 15.11 3.36 2.75
N ALA A 101 14.96 2.06 2.51
CA ALA A 101 15.43 1.03 3.45
C ALA A 101 16.96 0.91 3.38
N GLN A 102 17.65 1.64 4.24
CA GLN A 102 19.06 1.38 4.52
C GLN A 102 19.16 0.16 5.43
N ALA A 103 19.93 -0.85 5.02
CA ALA A 103 20.27 -1.96 5.89
C ALA A 103 20.96 -1.41 7.16
N PRO A 104 20.57 -1.87 8.36
CA PRO A 104 21.22 -1.42 9.59
C PRO A 104 22.71 -1.73 9.47
N LYS A 105 23.57 -0.71 9.67
CA LYS A 105 25.03 -0.91 9.72
C LYS A 105 25.32 -1.91 10.82
N ARG A 106 25.62 -3.15 10.45
CA ARG A 106 25.97 -4.24 11.36
C ARG A 106 27.16 -3.75 12.18
N ARG A 107 26.94 -3.46 13.47
CA ARG A 107 28.05 -3.13 14.40
C ARG A 107 28.96 -4.35 14.40
N LEU A 108 30.09 -4.25 13.71
CA LEU A 108 31.17 -5.22 13.82
C LEU A 108 31.53 -5.28 15.30
N ARG A 109 31.19 -6.39 15.96
CA ARG A 109 31.66 -6.67 17.31
C ARG A 109 33.18 -6.64 17.23
N ARG A 110 33.80 -5.61 17.83
CA ARG A 110 35.26 -5.57 17.99
C ARG A 110 35.67 -6.88 18.66
N PRO A 111 36.67 -7.61 18.13
CA PRO A 111 37.20 -8.78 18.81
C PRO A 111 37.65 -8.34 20.19
N ARG A 112 37.21 -9.03 21.25
CA ARG A 112 37.78 -8.86 22.59
C ARG A 112 39.25 -9.28 22.48
N SER A 113 40.17 -8.33 22.60
CA SER A 113 41.59 -8.64 22.80
C SER A 113 41.72 -9.39 24.11
N ARG A 114 42.34 -10.57 24.06
CA ARG A 114 42.87 -11.27 25.23
C ARG A 114 44.22 -10.67 25.60
#